data_AF-A0A2H9QTM4-F1
#
_entry.id   AF-A0A2H9QTM4-F1
#
_cell.length_a   1.000
_cell.length_b   1.000
_cell.length_c   1.000
_cell.angle_alpha   90.00
_cell.angle_beta   90.00
_cell.angle_gamma   90.00
#
_symmetry.space_group_name_H-M   'P 1'
#
loop_
_entity.id
_entity.type
_entity.pdbx_description
1 polymer ?
#
loop_
_entity_poly.entity_id
_entity_poly.type
_entity_poly.pdbx_seq_one_letter_code
_entity_poly.pdbx_strand_id
1 'polypeptide(L)'
;MILEVIRVITGIMFLGYASCTDLKTRRVDDKVWIIMGFIGFLILIGQFCSENRNPVYYITFIPIMLLFLSFFLETSEKTELRKGKINKRIWVGLCCGGIAVFICLLYKLWGDFFFLHLLTIPLIMLFAFLLYNLRLLFGGADAKALITIALLTPFYPAWTPFLGYFIVKGAWPFPLIVLTNAVVLSLIIPIIFLFYNTARKDFHFPLSFLGYKMDIDSIWKKFVWPLEKVKNGKIVKVFFPKKDENVEEDVRKLKEMGAKRIWVTSKIPFMLPLFAGFITSFLVGDIMFRIVRMIWRI
;
A
#
# COMPACT_ATOMS: atom_id res chain seq x y z
N MET A 1 -21.19 6.94 -12.61
CA MET A 1 -20.39 8.11 -13.05
C MET A 1 -20.14 9.14 -11.95
N ILE A 2 -21.14 9.87 -11.43
CA ILE A 2 -20.89 10.93 -10.41
C ILE A 2 -20.21 10.38 -9.16
N LEU A 3 -20.75 9.31 -8.56
CA LEU A 3 -20.16 8.69 -7.37
C LEU A 3 -18.74 8.16 -7.61
N GLU A 4 -18.45 7.66 -8.80
CA GLU A 4 -17.11 7.19 -9.17
C GLU A 4 -16.11 8.34 -9.26
N VAL A 5 -16.50 9.47 -9.86
CA VAL A 5 -15.66 10.68 -9.89
C VAL A 5 -15.37 11.14 -8.47
N ILE A 6 -16.36 11.12 -7.58
CA ILE A 6 -16.17 11.45 -6.16
C ILE A 6 -15.18 10.48 -5.50
N ARG A 7 -15.26 9.17 -5.77
CA ARG A 7 -14.28 8.18 -5.26
C ARG A 7 -12.86 8.50 -5.73
N VAL A 8 -12.69 8.81 -7.02
CA VAL A 8 -11.37 9.14 -7.60
C VAL A 8 -10.80 10.40 -6.98
N ILE A 9 -11.59 11.48 -6.91
CA ILE A 9 -11.15 12.75 -6.31
C ILE A 9 -10.78 12.55 -4.84
N THR A 10 -11.63 11.84 -4.08
CA THR A 10 -11.34 11.52 -2.67
C THR A 10 -10.03 10.74 -2.56
N GLY A 11 -9.84 9.71 -3.37
CA GLY A 11 -8.62 8.91 -3.36
C GLY A 11 -7.39 9.73 -3.69
N ILE A 12 -7.46 10.59 -4.71
CA ILE A 12 -6.35 11.48 -5.09
C ILE A 12 -5.98 12.43 -3.95
N MET A 13 -6.97 13.07 -3.32
CA MET A 13 -6.73 14.01 -2.22
C MET A 13 -6.06 13.32 -1.02
N PHE A 14 -6.63 12.21 -0.55
CA PHE A 14 -6.15 11.55 0.67
C PHE A 14 -4.83 10.81 0.45
N LEU A 15 -4.68 10.06 -0.66
CA LEU A 15 -3.43 9.37 -0.98
C LEU A 15 -2.32 10.35 -1.36
N GLY A 16 -2.65 11.45 -2.03
CA GLY A 16 -1.69 12.52 -2.31
C GLY A 16 -1.19 13.18 -1.03
N TYR A 17 -2.10 13.54 -0.11
CA TYR A 17 -1.75 14.06 1.21
C TYR A 17 -0.90 13.07 2.01
N ALA A 18 -1.29 11.79 2.05
CA ALA A 18 -0.55 10.74 2.73
C ALA A 18 0.85 10.56 2.13
N SER A 19 0.98 10.57 0.81
CA SER A 19 2.27 10.49 0.11
C SER A 19 3.18 11.67 0.45
N CYS A 20 2.66 12.89 0.41
CA CYS A 20 3.43 14.09 0.78
C CYS A 20 3.86 14.07 2.25
N THR A 21 2.97 13.63 3.15
CA THR A 21 3.26 13.56 4.58
C THR A 21 4.30 12.48 4.85
N ASP A 22 4.17 11.29 4.25
CA ASP A 22 5.11 10.19 4.44
C ASP A 22 6.50 10.48 3.85
N LEU A 23 6.58 11.25 2.77
CA LEU A 23 7.85 11.75 2.24
C LEU A 23 8.55 12.72 3.20
N LYS A 24 7.79 13.58 3.89
CA LYS A 24 8.32 14.62 4.79
C LYS A 24 8.62 14.11 6.19
N THR A 25 7.73 13.32 6.79
CA THR A 25 7.77 12.95 8.21
C THR A 25 7.84 11.45 8.47
N ARG A 26 7.77 10.61 7.42
CA ARG A 26 7.77 9.14 7.52
C ARG A 26 6.63 8.54 8.34
N ARG A 27 5.57 9.31 8.53
CA ARG A 27 4.40 8.92 9.30
C ARG A 27 3.16 9.54 8.68
N VAL A 28 2.09 8.77 8.61
CA VAL A 28 0.75 9.24 8.26
C VAL A 28 -0.15 8.99 9.44
N ASP A 29 -0.93 10.00 9.83
CA ASP A 29 -1.89 9.90 10.94
C ASP A 29 -3.04 8.95 10.56
N ASP A 30 -3.46 8.12 11.50
CA ASP A 30 -4.55 7.17 11.32
C ASP A 30 -5.89 7.82 10.97
N LYS A 31 -6.10 9.07 11.40
CA LYS A 31 -7.29 9.87 11.05
C LYS A 31 -7.47 9.98 9.53
N VAL A 32 -6.38 10.07 8.77
CA VAL A 32 -6.42 10.16 7.30
C VAL A 32 -7.15 8.95 6.72
N TRP A 33 -6.77 7.75 7.18
CA TRP A 33 -7.33 6.48 6.71
C TRP A 33 -8.76 6.27 7.18
N ILE A 34 -9.05 6.59 8.45
CA ILE A 34 -10.40 6.45 9.02
C ILE A 34 -11.39 7.35 8.27
N ILE A 35 -11.04 8.62 8.05
CA ILE A 35 -11.90 9.57 7.33
C ILE A 35 -12.11 9.11 5.88
N MET A 36 -11.04 8.76 5.16
CA MET A 36 -11.13 8.28 3.78
C MET A 36 -11.99 7.02 3.66
N GLY A 37 -11.85 6.08 4.60
CA GLY A 37 -12.65 4.85 4.62
C GLY A 37 -14.11 5.11 4.94
N PHE A 38 -14.41 6.00 5.88
CA PHE A 38 -15.79 6.40 6.19
C PHE A 38 -16.46 7.08 4.99
N ILE A 39 -15.75 7.98 4.30
CA ILE A 39 -16.23 8.57 3.04
C ILE A 39 -16.49 7.46 2.01
N GLY A 40 -15.55 6.53 1.82
CA GLY A 40 -15.69 5.40 0.90
C GLY A 40 -16.92 4.53 1.18
N PHE A 41 -17.18 4.28 2.47
CA PHE A 41 -18.35 3.55 2.94
C PHE A 41 -19.66 4.29 2.68
N LEU A 42 -19.73 5.60 2.96
CA LEU A 42 -20.91 6.40 2.65
C LEU A 42 -21.21 6.42 1.16
N ILE A 43 -20.18 6.52 0.32
CA ILE A 43 -20.35 6.43 -1.14
C ILE A 43 -20.84 5.03 -1.54
N LEU A 44 -20.35 3.96 -0.90
CA LEU A 44 -20.82 2.59 -1.15
C LEU A 44 -22.31 2.42 -0.81
N ILE A 45 -22.76 2.92 0.34
CA ILE A 45 -24.18 2.92 0.71
C ILE A 45 -24.99 3.74 -0.32
N GLY A 46 -24.55 4.97 -0.60
CA GLY A 46 -25.24 5.85 -1.55
C GLY A 46 -25.36 5.24 -2.94
N GLN A 47 -24.36 4.49 -3.39
CA GLN A 47 -24.40 3.75 -4.65
C GLN A 47 -25.49 2.66 -4.63
N PHE A 48 -25.59 1.88 -3.56
CA PHE A 48 -26.59 0.81 -3.44
C PHE A 48 -28.01 1.37 -3.37
N CYS A 49 -28.19 2.50 -2.68
CA CYS A 49 -29.46 3.22 -2.63
C CYS A 49 -29.84 3.75 -4.02
N SER A 50 -28.91 4.37 -4.73
CA SER A 50 -29.16 4.91 -6.08
C SER A 50 -29.49 3.82 -7.10
N GLU A 51 -28.92 2.62 -6.94
CA GLU A 51 -29.14 1.49 -7.85
C GLU A 51 -30.35 0.62 -7.43
N ASN A 52 -31.13 1.02 -6.41
CA ASN A 52 -32.26 0.26 -5.85
C ASN A 52 -31.95 -1.23 -5.64
N ARG A 53 -30.77 -1.52 -5.07
CA ARG A 53 -30.31 -2.89 -4.86
C ARG A 53 -31.13 -3.60 -3.78
N ASN A 54 -31.15 -4.94 -3.86
CA ASN A 54 -31.86 -5.77 -2.91
C ASN A 54 -31.45 -5.44 -1.45
N PRO A 55 -32.40 -5.19 -0.54
CA PRO A 55 -32.13 -4.89 0.86
C PRO A 55 -31.22 -5.91 1.57
N VAL A 56 -31.19 -7.16 1.11
CA VAL A 56 -30.35 -8.21 1.69
C VAL A 56 -28.87 -7.85 1.65
N TYR A 57 -28.38 -7.12 0.63
CA TYR A 57 -26.96 -6.78 0.56
C TYR A 57 -26.51 -5.76 1.62
N TYR A 58 -27.42 -4.93 2.14
CA TYR A 58 -27.08 -3.92 3.15
C TYR A 58 -26.61 -4.57 4.47
N ILE A 59 -27.02 -5.82 4.71
CA ILE A 59 -26.57 -6.62 5.86
C ILE A 59 -25.05 -6.83 5.82
N THR A 60 -24.43 -6.88 4.63
CA THR A 60 -22.96 -7.02 4.47
C THR A 60 -22.18 -5.79 4.94
N PHE A 61 -22.81 -4.61 4.98
CA PHE A 61 -22.12 -3.38 5.35
C PHE A 61 -21.71 -3.37 6.82
N ILE A 62 -22.48 -4.05 7.68
CA ILE A 62 -22.18 -4.19 9.11
C ILE A 62 -20.84 -4.92 9.33
N PRO A 63 -20.64 -6.17 8.88
CA PRO A 63 -19.37 -6.85 9.08
C PRO A 63 -18.22 -6.19 8.32
N ILE A 64 -18.45 -5.56 7.16
CA ILE A 64 -17.41 -4.81 6.44
C ILE A 64 -16.92 -3.62 7.29
N MET A 65 -17.84 -2.81 7.81
CA MET A 65 -17.46 -1.64 8.62
C MET A 65 -16.84 -2.07 9.96
N LEU A 66 -17.37 -3.11 10.61
CA LEU A 66 -16.79 -3.64 11.84
C LEU A 66 -15.36 -4.13 11.62
N LEU A 67 -15.11 -4.87 10.53
CA LEU A 67 -13.77 -5.31 10.16
C LEU A 67 -12.86 -4.12 9.84
N PHE A 68 -13.34 -3.13 9.10
CA PHE A 68 -12.56 -1.92 8.80
C PHE A 68 -12.13 -1.20 10.07
N LEU A 69 -13.07 -0.92 10.99
CA LEU A 69 -12.78 -0.23 12.25
C LEU A 69 -11.89 -1.07 13.16
N SER A 70 -11.98 -2.40 13.14
CA SER A 70 -11.16 -3.26 13.99
C SER A 70 -9.66 -3.07 13.74
N PHE A 71 -9.25 -2.80 12.50
CA PHE A 71 -7.85 -2.49 12.16
C PHE A 71 -7.34 -1.19 12.78
N PHE A 72 -8.22 -0.22 13.05
CA PHE A 72 -7.82 1.06 13.65
C PHE A 72 -7.96 1.06 15.17
N LEU A 73 -8.98 0.37 15.68
CA LEU A 73 -9.21 0.18 17.11
C LEU A 73 -8.08 -0.61 17.79
N GLU A 74 -7.47 -1.57 17.08
CA GLU A 74 -6.34 -2.35 17.59
C GLU A 74 -4.99 -1.60 17.48
N THR A 75 -4.91 -0.52 16.68
CA THR A 75 -3.63 0.13 16.33
C THR A 75 -3.34 1.42 17.12
N SER A 76 -4.13 1.72 18.16
CA SER A 76 -4.07 3.02 18.88
C SER A 76 -2.81 3.29 19.71
N GLU A 77 -1.72 2.53 19.60
CA GLU A 77 -0.45 2.93 20.24
C GLU A 77 0.78 2.54 19.41
N LYS A 78 1.18 3.48 18.53
CA LYS A 78 2.50 3.61 17.90
C LYS A 78 3.06 2.32 17.25
N THR A 79 2.81 2.20 15.96
CA THR A 79 3.68 1.47 14.99
C THR A 79 3.74 -0.06 15.10
N GLU A 80 2.93 -0.69 15.94
CA GLU A 80 2.73 -2.14 15.92
C GLU A 80 1.24 -2.45 15.91
N LEU A 81 0.74 -3.04 14.83
CA LEU A 81 -0.59 -3.67 14.71
C LEU A 81 -0.85 -4.79 15.76
N ARG A 82 0.02 -4.93 16.77
CA ARG A 82 0.06 -6.03 17.73
C ARG A 82 -0.20 -5.60 19.19
N LYS A 83 -0.20 -4.29 19.50
CA LYS A 83 -0.40 -3.78 20.87
C LYS A 83 -1.70 -2.99 21.00
N GLY A 84 -2.81 -3.66 20.70
CA GLY A 84 -4.14 -3.13 21.00
C GLY A 84 -4.48 -3.23 22.49
N LYS A 85 -5.10 -2.16 23.04
CA LYS A 85 -5.68 -2.12 24.40
C LYS A 85 -7.01 -2.87 24.52
N ILE A 86 -7.61 -3.28 23.40
CA ILE A 86 -8.89 -3.98 23.38
C ILE A 86 -8.70 -5.43 23.82
N ASN A 87 -9.62 -5.92 24.66
CA ASN A 87 -9.64 -7.32 25.06
C ASN A 87 -9.71 -8.21 23.81
N LYS A 88 -8.65 -8.99 23.56
CA LYS A 88 -8.52 -9.90 22.42
C LYS A 88 -9.76 -10.78 22.19
N ARG A 89 -10.49 -11.11 23.26
CA ARG A 89 -11.76 -11.87 23.20
C ARG A 89 -12.89 -11.12 22.49
N ILE A 90 -13.02 -9.81 22.70
CA ILE A 90 -14.04 -8.97 22.05
C ILE A 90 -13.74 -8.86 20.55
N TRP A 91 -12.48 -8.65 20.20
CA TRP A 91 -12.04 -8.57 18.80
C TRP A 91 -12.29 -9.88 18.04
N VAL A 92 -11.90 -11.01 18.65
CA VAL A 92 -12.19 -12.34 18.08
C VAL A 92 -13.70 -12.56 17.95
N GLY A 93 -14.50 -12.16 18.94
CA GLY A 93 -15.95 -12.26 18.89
C GLY A 93 -16.57 -11.47 17.72
N LEU A 94 -16.11 -10.23 17.48
CA LEU A 94 -16.57 -9.40 16.36
C LEU A 94 -16.19 -10.02 15.00
N CYS A 95 -14.97 -10.53 14.87
CA CYS A 95 -14.52 -11.21 13.65
C CYS A 95 -15.33 -12.50 13.40
N CYS A 96 -15.54 -13.33 14.43
CA CYS A 96 -16.36 -14.54 14.33
C CYS A 96 -17.82 -14.22 13.95
N GLY A 97 -18.42 -13.18 14.56
CA GLY A 97 -19.75 -12.72 14.22
C GLY A 97 -19.85 -12.24 12.77
N GLY A 98 -18.87 -11.47 12.30
CA GLY A 98 -18.83 -11.01 10.91
C GLY A 98 -18.68 -12.17 9.91
N ILE A 99 -17.84 -13.16 10.22
CA ILE A 99 -17.69 -14.38 9.41
C ILE A 99 -19.01 -15.16 9.37
N ALA A 100 -19.69 -15.34 10.50
CA ALA A 100 -20.97 -16.03 10.55
C ALA A 100 -22.02 -15.35 9.66
N VAL A 101 -22.10 -14.02 9.69
CA VAL A 101 -22.99 -13.24 8.81
C VAL A 101 -22.64 -13.49 7.34
N PHE A 102 -21.35 -13.47 6.96
CA PHE A 102 -20.95 -13.77 5.59
C PHE A 102 -21.29 -15.20 5.16
N ILE A 103 -21.13 -16.20 6.03
CA ILE A 103 -21.49 -17.59 5.74
C ILE A 103 -23.01 -17.72 5.51
N CYS A 104 -23.82 -17.10 6.36
CA CYS A 104 -25.29 -17.10 6.17
C CYS A 104 -25.69 -16.41 4.85
N LEU A 105 -25.03 -15.30 4.50
CA LEU A 105 -25.29 -14.59 3.25
C LEU A 105 -24.80 -15.37 2.03
N LEU A 106 -23.66 -16.07 2.12
CA LEU A 106 -23.15 -16.97 1.08
C LEU A 106 -24.16 -18.09 0.77
N TYR A 107 -24.80 -18.65 1.80
CA TYR A 107 -25.83 -19.66 1.62
C TYR A 107 -27.08 -19.08 0.95
N LYS A 108 -27.53 -17.89 1.38
CA LYS A 108 -28.74 -17.24 0.86
C LYS A 108 -28.56 -16.69 -0.57
N LEU A 109 -27.36 -16.23 -0.92
CA LEU A 109 -27.04 -15.57 -2.19
C LEU A 109 -26.07 -16.44 -3.03
N TRP A 110 -26.23 -17.77 -2.94
CA TRP A 110 -25.33 -18.68 -3.62
C TRP A 110 -25.40 -18.49 -5.14
N GLY A 111 -24.23 -18.35 -5.78
CA GLY A 111 -24.12 -18.09 -7.22
C GLY A 111 -24.30 -16.64 -7.65
N ASP A 112 -24.55 -15.71 -6.72
CA ASP A 112 -24.67 -14.29 -7.03
C ASP A 112 -23.30 -13.63 -7.25
N PHE A 113 -22.99 -13.32 -8.51
CA PHE A 113 -21.75 -12.67 -8.90
C PHE A 113 -21.52 -11.31 -8.21
N PHE A 114 -22.57 -10.54 -7.96
CA PHE A 114 -22.46 -9.24 -7.31
C PHE A 114 -22.12 -9.39 -5.83
N PHE A 115 -22.75 -10.34 -5.15
CA PHE A 115 -22.41 -10.68 -3.78
C PHE A 115 -20.95 -11.14 -3.64
N LEU A 116 -20.47 -11.98 -4.57
CA LEU A 116 -19.06 -12.39 -4.60
C LEU A 116 -18.11 -11.20 -4.79
N HIS A 117 -18.46 -10.22 -5.63
CA HIS A 117 -17.68 -8.99 -5.76
C HIS A 117 -17.68 -8.18 -4.46
N LEU A 118 -18.80 -8.12 -3.73
CA LEU A 118 -18.87 -7.43 -2.45
C LEU A 118 -18.01 -8.11 -1.37
N LEU A 119 -17.91 -9.43 -1.41
CA LEU A 119 -17.02 -10.21 -0.54
C LEU A 119 -15.53 -9.92 -0.80
N THR A 120 -15.18 -9.37 -1.96
CA THR A 120 -13.78 -8.97 -2.21
C THR A 120 -13.31 -7.88 -1.27
N ILE A 121 -14.20 -7.00 -0.78
CA ILE A 121 -13.84 -5.91 0.15
C ILE A 121 -13.17 -6.46 1.41
N PRO A 122 -13.85 -7.28 2.25
CA PRO A 122 -13.24 -7.82 3.45
C PRO A 122 -12.06 -8.75 3.13
N LEU A 123 -12.11 -9.49 2.02
CA LEU A 123 -10.98 -10.34 1.60
C LEU A 123 -9.72 -9.53 1.32
N ILE A 124 -9.82 -8.39 0.64
CA ILE A 124 -8.68 -7.50 0.40
C ILE A 124 -8.19 -6.88 1.70
N MET A 125 -9.09 -6.51 2.62
CA MET A 125 -8.65 -5.98 3.93
C MET A 125 -7.85 -7.02 4.72
N LEU A 126 -8.33 -8.26 4.76
CA LEU A 126 -7.63 -9.38 5.39
C LEU A 126 -6.32 -9.71 4.66
N PHE A 127 -6.31 -9.64 3.33
CA PHE A 127 -5.11 -9.83 2.52
C PHE A 127 -4.06 -8.75 2.79
N ALA A 128 -4.45 -7.48 2.86
CA ALA A 128 -3.56 -6.38 3.22
C ALA A 128 -2.95 -6.58 4.61
N PHE A 129 -3.75 -7.02 5.57
CA PHE A 129 -3.28 -7.36 6.92
C PHE A 129 -2.34 -8.58 6.91
N LEU A 130 -2.63 -9.61 6.12
CA LEU A 130 -1.76 -10.76 5.94
C LEU A 130 -0.41 -10.34 5.35
N LEU A 131 -0.39 -9.51 4.31
CA LEU A 131 0.84 -9.00 3.70
C LEU A 131 1.67 -8.18 4.71
N TYR A 132 1.01 -7.42 5.57
CA TYR A 132 1.69 -6.72 6.67
C TYR A 132 2.32 -7.71 7.67
N ASN A 133 1.58 -8.74 8.09
CA ASN A 133 2.08 -9.75 9.03
C ASN A 133 3.24 -10.57 8.46
N LEU A 134 3.20 -10.87 7.16
CA LEU A 134 4.27 -11.52 6.43
C LEU A 134 5.46 -10.58 6.14
N ARG A 135 5.39 -9.31 6.59
CA ARG A 135 6.41 -8.27 6.36
C ARG A 135 6.68 -7.98 4.88
N LEU A 136 5.73 -8.30 4.00
CA LEU A 136 5.78 -7.96 2.58
C LEU A 136 5.41 -6.50 2.35
N LEU A 137 4.45 -5.97 3.11
CA LEU A 137 4.22 -4.54 3.20
C LEU A 137 5.15 -3.95 4.27
N PHE A 138 6.11 -3.14 3.81
CA PHE A 138 7.16 -2.62 4.67
C PHE A 138 6.64 -1.64 5.72
N GLY A 139 5.46 -1.03 5.56
CA GLY A 139 4.88 -0.08 6.52
C GLY A 139 3.41 -0.36 6.88
N GLY A 140 3.03 -0.02 8.11
CA GLY A 140 1.63 -0.05 8.55
C GLY A 140 0.76 0.96 7.80
N ALA A 141 1.33 2.07 7.33
CA ALA A 141 0.63 3.04 6.48
C ALA A 141 0.22 2.42 5.13
N ASP A 142 1.09 1.61 4.52
CA ASP A 142 0.80 0.96 3.23
C ASP A 142 -0.38 -0.02 3.36
N ALA A 143 -0.41 -0.80 4.45
CA ALA A 143 -1.51 -1.73 4.72
C ALA A 143 -2.83 -0.98 4.98
N LYS A 144 -2.81 0.08 5.79
CA LYS A 144 -3.99 0.92 6.05
C LYS A 144 -4.50 1.59 4.78
N ALA A 145 -3.59 2.05 3.91
CA ALA A 145 -3.96 2.61 2.62
C ALA A 145 -4.69 1.58 1.76
N LEU A 146 -4.17 0.35 1.65
CA LEU A 146 -4.81 -0.71 0.86
C LEU A 146 -6.17 -1.14 1.43
N ILE A 147 -6.29 -1.28 2.76
CA ILE A 147 -7.57 -1.52 3.46
C ILE A 147 -8.59 -0.43 3.12
N THR A 148 -8.14 0.82 3.10
CA THR A 148 -9.01 1.97 2.84
C THR A 148 -9.40 2.07 1.35
N ILE A 149 -8.48 1.77 0.43
CA ILE A 149 -8.74 1.67 -1.01
C ILE A 149 -9.78 0.57 -1.28
N ALA A 150 -9.72 -0.56 -0.55
CA ALA A 150 -10.72 -1.63 -0.67
C ALA A 150 -12.14 -1.15 -0.38
N LEU A 151 -12.31 -0.18 0.52
CA LEU A 151 -13.60 0.39 0.86
C LEU A 151 -14.00 1.56 -0.07
N LEU A 152 -13.02 2.36 -0.48
CA LEU A 152 -13.25 3.53 -1.34
C LEU A 152 -13.51 3.15 -2.80
N THR A 153 -12.80 2.18 -3.35
CA THR A 153 -12.88 1.78 -4.76
C THR A 153 -12.94 0.25 -4.88
N PRO A 154 -14.03 -0.38 -4.42
CA PRO A 154 -14.16 -1.85 -4.46
C PRO A 154 -14.44 -2.39 -5.87
N PHE A 155 -15.05 -1.57 -6.72
CA PHE A 155 -15.48 -1.95 -8.06
C PHE A 155 -14.64 -1.27 -9.14
N TYR A 156 -14.60 -1.92 -10.29
CA TYR A 156 -13.98 -1.37 -11.49
C TYR A 156 -14.74 -0.12 -11.96
N PRO A 157 -14.04 0.93 -12.41
CA PRO A 157 -14.68 2.12 -12.95
C PRO A 157 -15.47 1.78 -14.23
N ALA A 158 -16.67 2.33 -14.37
CA ALA A 158 -17.56 2.02 -15.48
C ALA A 158 -17.09 2.60 -16.84
N TRP A 159 -16.28 3.66 -16.83
CA TRP A 159 -15.80 4.35 -18.05
C TRP A 159 -14.51 3.77 -18.63
N THR A 160 -13.93 2.74 -18.00
CA THR A 160 -12.67 2.14 -18.41
C THR A 160 -12.71 0.77 -19.11
N PRO A 161 -13.82 0.27 -19.74
CA PRO A 161 -13.83 -1.04 -20.41
C PRO A 161 -12.69 -1.26 -21.42
N PHE A 162 -12.21 -0.18 -22.04
CA PHE A 162 -11.14 -0.19 -23.04
C PHE A 162 -9.72 -0.19 -22.45
N LEU A 163 -9.56 0.05 -21.14
CA LEU A 163 -8.23 0.19 -20.53
C LEU A 163 -7.48 -1.14 -20.32
N GLY A 164 -8.07 -2.27 -20.69
CA GLY A 164 -7.40 -3.58 -20.64
C GLY A 164 -7.17 -4.04 -19.20
N TYR A 165 -8.24 -4.46 -18.53
CA TYR A 165 -8.16 -5.10 -17.22
C TYR A 165 -8.12 -6.62 -17.34
N PHE A 166 -7.69 -7.27 -16.26
CA PHE A 166 -7.76 -8.71 -16.14
C PHE A 166 -9.18 -9.23 -16.43
N ILE A 167 -9.27 -10.29 -17.24
CA ILE A 167 -10.54 -10.82 -17.78
C ILE A 167 -11.48 -11.27 -16.65
N VAL A 168 -10.91 -11.83 -15.59
CA VAL A 168 -11.65 -12.33 -14.42
C VAL A 168 -11.67 -11.28 -13.31
N LYS A 169 -12.54 -10.27 -13.45
CA LYS A 169 -12.68 -9.14 -12.52
C LYS A 169 -12.93 -9.54 -11.06
N GLY A 170 -13.66 -10.63 -10.83
CA GLY A 170 -13.91 -11.15 -9.48
C GLY A 170 -12.68 -11.80 -8.82
N ALA A 171 -11.78 -12.39 -9.62
CA ALA A 171 -10.54 -12.99 -9.13
C ALA A 171 -9.45 -11.95 -8.89
N TRP A 172 -9.53 -10.81 -9.59
CA TRP A 172 -8.56 -9.71 -9.47
C TRP A 172 -9.27 -8.41 -9.08
N PRO A 173 -9.65 -8.19 -7.81
CA PRO A 173 -10.38 -6.98 -7.41
C PRO A 173 -9.61 -5.69 -7.72
N PHE A 174 -10.32 -4.59 -7.95
CA PHE A 174 -9.72 -3.31 -8.32
C PHE A 174 -8.61 -2.80 -7.36
N PRO A 175 -8.73 -2.93 -6.03
CA PRO A 175 -7.63 -2.60 -5.12
C PRO A 175 -6.33 -3.37 -5.36
N LEU A 176 -6.40 -4.62 -5.88
CA LEU A 176 -5.20 -5.36 -6.26
C LEU A 176 -4.55 -4.76 -7.50
N ILE A 177 -5.31 -4.23 -8.45
CA ILE A 177 -4.75 -3.53 -9.62
C ILE A 177 -3.98 -2.29 -9.17
N VAL A 178 -4.53 -1.55 -8.21
CA VAL A 178 -3.83 -0.40 -7.61
C VAL A 178 -2.50 -0.86 -6.99
N LEU A 179 -2.51 -1.96 -6.24
CA LEU A 179 -1.30 -2.53 -5.63
C LEU A 179 -0.30 -3.04 -6.68
N THR A 180 -0.73 -3.79 -7.69
CA THR A 180 0.16 -4.34 -8.72
C THR A 180 0.76 -3.23 -9.58
N ASN A 181 -0.03 -2.22 -9.96
CA ASN A 181 0.48 -1.04 -10.65
C ASN A 181 1.52 -0.33 -9.79
N ALA A 182 1.27 -0.17 -8.49
CA ALA A 182 2.23 0.42 -7.56
C ALA A 182 3.55 -0.35 -7.49
N VAL A 183 3.49 -1.69 -7.44
CA VAL A 183 4.67 -2.56 -7.46
C VAL A 183 5.44 -2.40 -8.77
N VAL A 184 4.77 -2.42 -9.92
CA VAL A 184 5.42 -2.24 -11.23
C VAL A 184 6.07 -0.86 -11.33
N LEU A 185 5.38 0.20 -10.91
CA LEU A 185 5.91 1.57 -10.92
C LEU A 185 7.09 1.73 -9.95
N SER A 186 7.14 0.97 -8.86
CA SER A 186 8.29 0.99 -7.94
C SER A 186 9.58 0.49 -8.60
N LEU A 187 9.49 -0.31 -9.68
CA LEU A 187 10.66 -0.76 -10.45
C LEU A 187 11.32 0.38 -11.24
N ILE A 188 10.66 1.53 -11.36
CA ILE A 188 11.27 2.74 -11.95
C ILE A 188 12.34 3.31 -11.01
N ILE A 189 12.23 3.13 -9.69
CA ILE A 189 13.19 3.64 -8.70
C ILE A 189 14.63 3.16 -8.96
N PRO A 190 14.93 1.85 -9.07
CA PRO A 190 16.28 1.40 -9.36
C PRO A 190 16.80 1.89 -10.73
N ILE A 191 15.90 2.08 -11.71
CA ILE A 191 16.25 2.66 -13.01
C ILE A 191 16.64 4.13 -12.85
N ILE A 192 15.92 4.91 -12.04
CA ILE A 192 16.27 6.30 -11.71
C ILE A 192 17.65 6.36 -11.05
N PHE A 193 17.94 5.49 -10.07
CA PHE A 193 19.27 5.44 -9.45
C PHE A 193 20.37 5.11 -10.45
N LEU A 194 20.12 4.17 -11.37
CA LEU A 194 21.06 3.82 -12.42
C LEU A 194 21.44 5.06 -13.25
N PHE A 195 20.45 5.75 -13.81
CA PHE A 195 20.68 6.96 -14.62
C PHE A 195 21.35 8.07 -13.80
N TYR A 196 20.92 8.28 -12.55
CA TYR A 196 21.50 9.28 -11.66
C TYR A 196 22.98 9.05 -11.38
N ASN A 197 23.39 7.80 -11.14
CA ASN A 197 24.79 7.45 -10.88
C ASN A 197 25.64 7.51 -12.15
N THR A 198 25.11 7.07 -13.28
CA THR A 198 25.79 7.14 -14.58
C THR A 198 26.06 8.58 -14.99
N ALA A 199 25.07 9.48 -14.83
CA ALA A 199 25.23 10.91 -15.10
C ALA A 199 26.33 11.57 -14.24
N ARG A 200 26.57 11.05 -13.03
CA ARG A 200 27.62 11.52 -12.11
C ARG A 200 28.97 10.82 -12.26
N LYS A 201 29.11 9.90 -13.24
CA LYS A 201 30.31 9.05 -13.42
C LYS A 201 30.66 8.22 -12.17
N ASP A 202 29.68 7.96 -11.30
CA ASP A 202 29.81 7.18 -10.07
C ASP A 202 29.21 5.76 -10.26
N PHE A 203 29.32 5.18 -11.46
CA PHE A 203 28.73 3.87 -11.77
C PHE A 203 29.50 2.72 -11.11
N HIS A 204 28.80 1.93 -10.29
CA HIS A 204 29.32 0.76 -9.61
C HIS A 204 28.25 -0.32 -9.51
N PHE A 205 28.42 -1.43 -10.24
CA PHE A 205 27.50 -2.55 -10.19
C PHE A 205 27.68 -3.40 -8.91
N PRO A 206 26.61 -3.86 -8.23
CA PRO A 206 25.18 -3.55 -8.45
C PRO A 206 24.67 -2.34 -7.64
N LEU A 207 25.54 -1.64 -6.89
CA LEU A 207 25.17 -0.52 -6.00
C LEU A 207 24.43 0.62 -6.72
N SER A 208 24.75 0.87 -7.99
CA SER A 208 24.10 1.93 -8.76
C SER A 208 22.60 1.70 -8.99
N PHE A 209 22.09 0.48 -8.82
CA PHE A 209 20.66 0.19 -8.84
C PHE A 209 19.99 0.38 -7.48
N LEU A 210 20.76 0.33 -6.40
CA LEU A 210 20.25 0.26 -5.03
C LEU A 210 20.32 1.60 -4.31
N GLY A 211 21.16 2.52 -4.77
CA GLY A 211 21.41 3.77 -4.08
C GLY A 211 22.32 4.72 -4.85
N TYR A 212 22.91 5.69 -4.15
CA TYR A 212 23.83 6.68 -4.72
C TYR A 212 24.89 7.10 -3.69
N LYS A 213 25.99 7.70 -4.14
CA LYS A 213 27.00 8.29 -3.24
C LYS A 213 26.59 9.66 -2.76
N MET A 214 26.69 9.90 -1.46
CA MET A 214 26.53 11.23 -0.86
C MET A 214 27.62 11.54 0.16
N ASP A 215 27.77 12.82 0.45
CA ASP A 215 28.64 13.30 1.52
C ASP A 215 28.12 12.87 2.90
N ILE A 216 29.01 12.41 3.77
CA ILE A 216 28.67 11.85 5.08
C ILE A 216 28.03 12.89 6.00
N ASP A 217 28.43 14.16 5.90
CA ASP A 217 27.90 15.24 6.75
C ASP A 217 26.47 15.65 6.33
N SER A 218 26.09 15.32 5.09
CA SER A 218 24.75 15.61 4.56
C SER A 218 23.70 14.54 4.87
N ILE A 219 24.08 13.42 5.51
CA ILE A 219 23.19 12.28 5.80
C ILE A 219 22.01 12.70 6.67
N TRP A 220 22.24 13.52 7.70
CA TRP A 220 21.22 13.93 8.67
C TRP A 220 20.11 14.79 8.08
N LYS A 221 20.34 15.39 6.91
CA LYS A 221 19.36 16.20 6.20
C LYS A 221 18.39 15.36 5.38
N LYS A 222 18.65 14.06 5.20
CA LYS A 222 17.86 13.18 4.31
C LYS A 222 17.56 11.84 4.99
N PHE A 223 16.37 11.30 4.71
CA PHE A 223 16.00 9.95 5.15
C PHE A 223 16.66 8.89 4.28
N VAL A 224 17.90 8.52 4.62
CA VAL A 224 18.69 7.53 3.89
C VAL A 224 19.18 6.40 4.80
N TRP A 225 19.54 5.27 4.21
CA TRP A 225 20.28 4.20 4.88
C TRP A 225 21.67 4.05 4.26
N PRO A 226 22.74 3.99 5.06
CA PRO A 226 24.07 3.62 4.59
C PRO A 226 24.07 2.22 3.97
N LEU A 227 24.68 2.10 2.79
CA LEU A 227 24.98 0.83 2.12
C LEU A 227 26.42 0.39 2.36
N GLU A 228 27.15 1.08 3.22
CA GLU A 228 28.51 0.77 3.66
C GLU A 228 28.52 0.70 5.18
N LYS A 229 29.27 -0.25 5.74
CA LYS A 229 29.43 -0.44 7.17
C LYS A 229 30.85 -0.85 7.51
N VAL A 230 31.26 -0.64 8.75
CA VAL A 230 32.54 -1.12 9.26
C VAL A 230 32.36 -2.47 9.93
N LYS A 231 33.00 -3.51 9.38
CA LYS A 231 33.13 -4.83 10.02
C LYS A 231 34.60 -5.22 10.09
N ASN A 232 35.07 -5.59 11.28
CA ASN A 232 36.47 -6.00 11.53
C ASN A 232 37.50 -4.97 11.01
N GLY A 233 37.23 -3.68 11.22
CA GLY A 233 38.11 -2.59 10.76
C GLY A 233 38.16 -2.38 9.24
N LYS A 234 37.29 -3.04 8.47
CA LYS A 234 37.16 -2.86 7.01
C LYS A 234 35.78 -2.35 6.65
N ILE A 235 35.72 -1.49 5.62
CA ILE A 235 34.45 -1.03 5.04
C ILE A 235 33.90 -2.15 4.15
N VAL A 236 32.73 -2.66 4.50
CA VAL A 236 31.98 -3.67 3.76
C VAL A 236 30.69 -3.07 3.20
N LYS A 237 30.32 -3.48 1.99
CA LYS A 237 29.08 -3.07 1.34
C LYS A 237 27.92 -3.94 1.84
N VAL A 238 26.81 -3.30 2.18
CA VAL A 238 25.57 -3.95 2.66
C VAL A 238 24.45 -3.56 1.71
N PHE A 239 23.94 -4.53 0.95
CA PHE A 239 22.90 -4.28 -0.05
C PHE A 239 21.50 -4.12 0.56
N PHE A 240 21.25 -4.75 1.71
CA PHE A 240 19.96 -4.74 2.39
C PHE A 240 20.13 -4.37 3.86
N PRO A 241 20.20 -3.06 4.19
CA PRO A 241 20.28 -2.59 5.57
C PRO A 241 18.99 -2.94 6.34
N LYS A 242 19.11 -3.28 7.63
CA LYS A 242 17.94 -3.59 8.46
C LYS A 242 17.33 -2.31 9.03
N LYS A 243 16.01 -2.31 9.24
CA LYS A 243 15.23 -1.16 9.72
C LYS A 243 15.66 -0.64 11.10
N ASP A 244 16.05 -1.56 11.98
CA ASP A 244 16.32 -1.28 13.40
C ASP A 244 17.81 -1.08 13.71
N GLU A 245 18.66 -0.93 12.69
CA GLU A 245 20.08 -0.70 12.89
C GLU A 245 20.38 0.75 13.25
N ASN A 246 21.32 0.94 14.17
CA ASN A 246 21.74 2.25 14.65
C ASN A 246 22.56 2.98 13.57
N VAL A 247 21.86 3.74 12.73
CA VAL A 247 22.46 4.53 11.63
C VAL A 247 23.50 5.52 12.16
N GLU A 248 23.32 6.08 13.36
CA GLU A 248 24.28 7.00 13.99
C GLU A 248 25.60 6.32 14.30
N GLU A 249 25.55 5.11 14.85
CA GLU A 249 26.75 4.33 15.14
C GLU A 249 27.49 3.92 13.86
N ASP A 250 26.75 3.48 12.84
CA ASP A 250 27.32 3.09 11.54
C ASP A 250 28.01 4.29 10.86
N VAL A 251 27.36 5.46 10.85
CA VAL A 251 27.92 6.70 10.27
C VAL A 251 29.13 7.18 11.07
N ARG A 252 29.10 7.09 12.41
CA ARG A 252 30.24 7.46 13.26
C ARG A 252 31.47 6.60 12.95
N LYS A 253 31.31 5.28 12.88
CA LYS A 253 32.40 4.34 12.53
C LYS A 253 32.98 4.61 11.14
N LEU A 254 32.13 4.92 10.16
CA LEU A 254 32.60 5.27 8.81
C LEU A 254 33.40 6.59 8.82
N LYS A 255 32.96 7.57 9.61
CA LYS A 255 33.67 8.85 9.77
C LYS A 255 35.02 8.69 10.46
N GLU A 256 35.10 7.85 11.49
CA GLU A 256 36.36 7.48 12.17
C GLU A 256 37.36 6.82 11.21
N MET A 257 36.88 6.06 10.22
CA MET A 257 37.71 5.50 9.15
C MET A 257 38.09 6.51 8.04
N GLY A 258 37.72 7.78 8.18
CA GLY A 258 38.04 8.83 7.21
C GLY A 258 37.17 8.84 5.95
N ALA A 259 36.01 8.17 5.95
CA ALA A 259 35.10 8.17 4.81
C ALA A 259 34.43 9.55 4.64
N LYS A 260 34.70 10.22 3.52
CA LYS A 260 34.07 11.53 3.17
C LYS A 260 32.76 11.36 2.40
N ARG A 261 32.72 10.41 1.46
CA ARG A 261 31.54 10.07 0.66
C ARG A 261 31.23 8.59 0.82
N ILE A 262 29.97 8.29 1.13
CA ILE A 262 29.52 6.91 1.33
C ILE A 262 28.33 6.59 0.42
N TRP A 263 28.14 5.30 0.14
CA TRP A 263 26.95 4.83 -0.54
C TRP A 263 25.75 4.82 0.40
N VAL A 264 24.62 5.32 -0.09
CA VAL A 264 23.36 5.32 0.64
C VAL A 264 22.20 4.93 -0.27
N THR A 265 21.12 4.43 0.31
CA THR A 265 19.83 4.28 -0.36
C THR A 265 18.80 5.23 0.25
N SER A 266 17.98 5.86 -0.58
CA SER A 266 16.86 6.67 -0.08
C SER A 266 15.77 5.77 0.47
N LYS A 267 15.24 6.11 1.65
CA LYS A 267 14.08 5.42 2.21
C LYS A 267 12.80 5.81 1.45
N ILE A 268 12.66 5.48 0.17
CA ILE A 268 11.47 5.91 -0.60
C ILE A 268 10.24 5.19 -0.03
N PRO A 269 9.20 5.93 0.39
CA PRO A 269 8.03 5.31 0.97
C PRO A 269 7.19 4.63 -0.12
N PHE A 270 6.69 3.43 0.15
CA PHE A 270 5.85 2.71 -0.81
C PHE A 270 4.51 3.43 -1.06
N MET A 271 4.09 4.30 -0.14
CA MET A 271 2.98 5.24 -0.34
C MET A 271 3.08 6.08 -1.63
N LEU A 272 4.29 6.43 -2.10
CA LEU A 272 4.45 7.20 -3.34
C LEU A 272 4.14 6.35 -4.59
N PRO A 273 4.75 5.17 -4.79
CA PRO A 273 4.30 4.23 -5.82
C PRO A 273 2.82 3.85 -5.69
N LEU A 274 2.29 3.71 -4.47
CA LEU A 274 0.87 3.39 -4.26
C LEU A 274 -0.07 4.49 -4.77
N PHE A 275 0.25 5.75 -4.50
CA PHE A 275 -0.48 6.89 -5.02
C PHE A 275 -0.42 6.96 -6.56
N ALA A 276 0.77 6.76 -7.14
CA ALA A 276 0.92 6.70 -8.59
C ALA A 276 0.17 5.49 -9.21
N GLY A 277 0.18 4.35 -8.53
CA GLY A 277 -0.58 3.14 -8.88
C GLY A 277 -2.09 3.39 -8.89
N PHE A 278 -2.59 4.14 -7.90
CA PHE A 278 -3.99 4.54 -7.84
C PHE A 278 -4.36 5.41 -9.06
N ILE A 279 -3.62 6.48 -9.33
CA ILE A 279 -3.90 7.35 -10.50
C ILE A 279 -3.84 6.54 -11.80
N THR A 280 -2.79 5.74 -11.99
CA THR A 280 -2.61 4.96 -13.22
C THR A 280 -3.70 3.89 -13.39
N SER A 281 -4.23 3.33 -12.32
CA SER A 281 -5.33 2.34 -12.41
C SER A 281 -6.62 2.92 -13.02
N PHE A 282 -6.86 4.23 -12.86
CA PHE A 282 -8.00 4.94 -13.45
C PHE A 282 -7.72 5.49 -14.85
N LEU A 283 -6.48 5.89 -15.14
CA LEU A 283 -6.11 6.52 -16.41
C LEU A 283 -5.63 5.51 -17.47
N VAL A 284 -4.83 4.53 -17.04
CA VAL A 284 -4.15 3.56 -17.90
C VAL A 284 -4.76 2.15 -17.73
N GLY A 285 -5.31 1.84 -16.56
CA GLY A 285 -5.86 0.51 -16.26
C GLY A 285 -4.82 -0.41 -15.65
N ASP A 286 -4.84 -1.69 -16.01
CA ASP A 286 -3.91 -2.69 -15.48
C ASP A 286 -2.63 -2.75 -16.31
N ILE A 287 -1.55 -2.17 -15.79
CA ILE A 287 -0.25 -2.12 -16.46
C ILE A 287 0.30 -3.54 -16.62
N MET A 288 0.15 -4.37 -15.59
CA MET A 288 0.68 -5.74 -15.59
C MET A 288 -0.01 -6.58 -16.65
N PHE A 289 -1.34 -6.51 -16.72
CA PHE A 289 -2.10 -7.21 -17.75
C PHE A 289 -1.69 -6.77 -19.15
N ARG A 290 -1.52 -5.46 -19.39
CA ARG A 290 -1.05 -4.95 -20.70
C ARG A 290 0.32 -5.49 -21.10
N ILE A 291 1.27 -5.54 -20.15
CA ILE A 291 2.60 -6.11 -20.40
C ILE A 291 2.48 -7.59 -20.77
N VAL A 292 1.75 -8.37 -19.97
CA VAL A 292 1.54 -9.81 -20.23
C VAL A 292 0.87 -10.01 -21.58
N ARG A 293 -0.16 -9.24 -21.88
CA ARG A 293 -0.88 -9.25 -23.15
C ARG A 293 0.04 -8.98 -24.34
N MET A 294 0.92 -8.00 -24.22
CA MET A 294 1.91 -7.66 -25.25
C MET A 294 2.95 -8.78 -25.45
N ILE A 295 3.43 -9.39 -24.37
CA ILE A 295 4.42 -10.48 -24.41
C ILE A 295 3.81 -11.75 -25.02
N TRP A 296 2.59 -12.09 -24.61
CA TRP A 296 1.91 -13.33 -25.00
C TRP A 296 1.01 -13.19 -26.25
N ARG A 297 0.87 -11.98 -26.81
CA ARG A 297 0.01 -11.66 -27.97
C ARG A 297 -1.44 -12.17 -27.84
N ILE A 298 -2.02 -12.10 -26.64
CA ILE A 298 -3.44 -12.44 -26.34
C ILE A 298 -4.29 -11.16 -26.31
#